data_AF-A0A969U1V3-F1
#
_entry.id   AF-A0A969U1V3-F1
#
_cell.length_a   1.000
_cell.length_b   1.000
_cell.length_c   1.000
_cell.angle_alpha   90.00
_cell.angle_beta   90.00
_cell.angle_gamma   90.00
#
_symmetry.space_group_name_H-M   'P 1'
#
loop_
_entity.id
_entity.type
_entity.pdbx_description
1 polymer ?
#
loop_
_entity_poly.entity_id
_entity_poly.type
_entity_poly.pdbx_seq_one_letter_code
_entity_poly.pdbx_strand_id
1 'polypeptide(L)'
;GVREYFQYDPSGDYLNPILQGLRLVNGEYEPIPANNISFDTLWLYSEVLELELHLIGGELRFRDPQTGEFLKTYKESEQARLAEQQARLAEQQARLAAESAFTESEQARLAEQQARLAAEQARLAAESALSAIATQLLNSGMNLEQIAQMMNLSIDETQRLLG
;
A
#
# COMPACT_ATOMS: atom_id res chain seq x y z
N GLY A 1 -9.62 49.34 -15.40
CA GLY A 1 -10.71 48.86 -14.53
C GLY A 1 -10.67 47.34 -14.47
N VAL A 2 -11.61 46.73 -13.74
CA VAL A 2 -11.81 45.28 -13.75
C VAL A 2 -12.41 44.87 -15.10
N ARG A 3 -11.95 43.79 -15.72
CA ARG A 3 -12.40 43.36 -17.07
C ARG A 3 -13.80 42.75 -17.06
N GLU A 4 -14.10 41.92 -16.07
CA GLU A 4 -15.40 41.28 -15.87
C GLU A 4 -15.77 41.31 -14.39
N TYR A 5 -17.04 41.52 -14.10
CA TYR A 5 -17.58 41.55 -12.75
C TYR A 5 -18.86 40.70 -12.69
N PHE A 6 -18.93 39.79 -11.72
CA PHE A 6 -20.05 38.87 -11.55
C PHE A 6 -20.69 39.09 -10.19
N GLN A 7 -22.02 39.08 -10.16
CA GLN A 7 -22.83 39.20 -8.95
C GLN A 7 -23.68 37.94 -8.81
N TYR A 8 -23.61 37.33 -7.63
CA TYR A 8 -24.35 36.13 -7.29
C TYR A 8 -25.08 36.36 -5.97
N ASP A 9 -26.38 36.10 -5.95
CA ASP A 9 -27.26 36.18 -4.79
C ASP A 9 -27.81 34.78 -4.45
N PRO A 10 -27.22 34.09 -3.46
CA PRO A 10 -27.68 32.76 -3.05
C PRO A 10 -29.10 32.71 -2.49
N SER A 11 -29.60 33.82 -1.90
CA SER A 11 -30.97 33.86 -1.35
C SER A 11 -31.99 34.26 -2.42
N GLY A 12 -31.57 34.99 -3.44
CA GLY A 12 -32.43 35.49 -4.52
C GLY A 12 -33.37 36.62 -4.11
N ASP A 13 -33.10 37.26 -2.97
CA ASP A 13 -33.89 38.36 -2.42
C ASP A 13 -33.57 39.72 -3.06
N TYR A 14 -32.40 39.84 -3.70
CA TYR A 14 -31.82 41.10 -4.16
C TYR A 14 -31.53 41.12 -5.66
N LEU A 15 -31.22 39.98 -6.29
CA LEU A 15 -30.91 39.88 -7.72
C LEU A 15 -31.93 39.03 -8.47
N ASN A 16 -32.44 39.56 -9.59
CA ASN A 16 -33.23 38.81 -10.56
C ASN A 16 -32.73 39.11 -12.00
N PRO A 17 -32.07 38.16 -12.69
CA PRO A 17 -31.74 36.80 -12.24
C PRO A 17 -30.69 36.80 -11.11
N ILE A 18 -30.63 35.70 -10.34
CA ILE A 18 -29.76 35.56 -9.16
C ILE A 18 -28.26 35.53 -9.48
N LEU A 19 -27.89 35.35 -10.75
CA LEU A 19 -26.53 35.45 -11.26
C LEU A 19 -26.52 36.41 -12.45
N GLN A 20 -25.66 37.42 -12.38
CA GLN A 20 -25.48 38.43 -13.43
C GLN A 20 -23.99 38.69 -13.65
N GLY A 21 -23.61 39.03 -14.87
CA GLY A 21 -22.24 39.38 -15.25
C GLY A 21 -22.21 40.67 -16.03
N LEU A 22 -21.15 41.46 -15.84
CA LEU A 22 -20.84 42.67 -16.58
C LEU A 22 -19.42 42.56 -17.14
N ARG A 23 -19.21 43.05 -18.36
CA ARG A 23 -17.91 43.11 -19.02
C ARG A 23 -17.58 44.53 -19.43
N LEU A 24 -16.34 44.95 -19.21
CA LEU A 24 -15.86 46.26 -19.62
C LEU A 24 -15.53 46.25 -21.12
N VAL A 25 -16.35 46.93 -21.93
CA VAL A 25 -16.22 47.09 -23.38
C VAL A 25 -16.14 48.59 -23.69
N ASN A 26 -15.07 49.04 -24.34
CA ASN A 26 -14.85 50.44 -24.71
C ASN A 26 -15.02 51.47 -23.57
N GLY A 27 -14.75 51.05 -22.32
CA GLY A 27 -14.86 51.92 -21.14
C GLY A 27 -16.23 51.89 -20.45
N GLU A 28 -17.20 51.15 -20.97
CA GLU A 28 -18.53 50.96 -20.38
C GLU A 28 -18.73 49.50 -19.97
N TYR A 29 -19.54 49.27 -18.92
CA TYR A 29 -19.88 47.90 -18.49
C TYR A 29 -21.14 47.44 -19.20
N GLU A 30 -21.00 46.43 -20.05
CA GLU A 30 -22.08 45.78 -20.78
C GLU A 30 -22.46 44.46 -20.12
N PRO A 31 -23.75 44.05 -20.12
CA PRO A 31 -24.18 42.77 -19.55
C PRO A 31 -23.65 41.58 -20.34
N ILE A 32 -23.15 40.56 -19.62
CA ILE A 32 -22.80 39.26 -20.18
C ILE A 32 -24.10 38.46 -20.38
N PRO A 33 -24.36 37.94 -21.60
CA PRO A 33 -25.58 37.22 -21.87
C PRO A 33 -25.66 35.92 -21.06
N ALA A 34 -26.78 35.77 -20.34
CA ALA A 34 -27.17 34.55 -19.66
C ALA A 34 -27.60 33.48 -20.67
N ASN A 35 -27.10 32.27 -20.49
CA ASN A 35 -27.56 31.08 -21.20
C ASN A 35 -28.47 30.27 -20.29
N ASN A 36 -29.67 29.95 -20.79
CA ASN A 36 -30.83 29.54 -20.00
C ASN A 36 -31.24 30.59 -18.95
N ILE A 37 -32.53 30.60 -18.61
CA ILE A 37 -33.09 31.60 -17.67
C ILE A 37 -33.83 30.93 -16.51
N SER A 38 -33.82 29.60 -16.47
CA SER A 38 -34.36 28.84 -15.33
C SER A 38 -33.33 28.82 -14.20
N PHE A 39 -33.82 28.89 -12.97
CA PHE A 39 -33.02 29.03 -11.75
C PHE A 39 -31.83 28.06 -11.63
N ASP A 40 -32.00 26.79 -11.99
CA ASP A 40 -30.97 25.73 -11.86
C ASP A 40 -30.26 25.38 -13.18
N THR A 41 -30.48 26.13 -14.26
CA THR A 41 -29.78 25.91 -15.53
C THR A 41 -29.11 27.16 -16.08
N LEU A 42 -29.23 28.28 -15.36
CA LEU A 42 -28.60 29.56 -15.67
C LEU A 42 -27.08 29.45 -15.61
N TRP A 43 -26.41 29.89 -16.67
CA TRP A 43 -24.96 30.03 -16.68
C TRP A 43 -24.47 31.21 -17.53
N LEU A 44 -23.26 31.68 -17.20
CA LEU A 44 -22.56 32.75 -17.89
C LEU A 44 -21.18 32.26 -18.34
N TYR A 45 -20.68 32.76 -19.47
CA TYR A 45 -19.31 32.49 -19.89
C TYR A 45 -18.38 33.65 -19.49
N SER A 46 -17.29 33.34 -18.79
CA SER A 46 -16.22 34.30 -18.50
C SER A 46 -15.11 34.15 -19.54
N GLU A 47 -14.82 35.22 -20.26
CA GLU A 47 -13.69 35.27 -21.20
C GLU A 47 -12.36 35.44 -20.48
N VAL A 48 -12.37 36.01 -19.26
CA VAL A 48 -11.14 36.19 -18.48
C VAL A 48 -10.68 34.89 -17.85
N LEU A 49 -11.62 34.10 -17.33
CA LEU A 49 -11.32 32.81 -16.71
C LEU A 49 -11.32 31.67 -17.74
N GLU A 50 -11.92 31.86 -18.90
CA GLU A 50 -12.19 30.81 -19.90
C GLU A 50 -13.08 29.68 -19.33
N LEU A 51 -13.98 30.01 -18.40
CA LEU A 51 -14.84 29.07 -17.69
C LEU A 51 -16.32 29.43 -17.84
N GLU A 52 -17.17 28.41 -17.78
CA GLU A 52 -18.62 28.58 -17.63
C GLU A 52 -18.97 28.64 -16.13
N LEU A 53 -19.68 29.70 -15.73
CA LEU A 53 -20.19 29.89 -14.38
C LEU A 53 -21.64 29.39 -14.34
N HIS A 54 -21.86 28.22 -13.76
CA HIS A 54 -23.17 27.57 -13.65
C HIS A 54 -23.76 27.73 -12.25
N LEU A 55 -25.09 27.82 -12.18
CA LEU A 55 -25.84 27.60 -10.95
C LEU A 55 -26.38 26.18 -10.91
N ILE A 56 -25.93 25.41 -9.92
CA ILE A 56 -26.35 24.02 -9.73
C ILE A 56 -26.82 23.85 -8.31
N GLY A 57 -28.12 23.62 -8.12
CA GLY A 57 -28.69 23.40 -6.79
C GLY A 57 -28.47 24.58 -5.84
N GLY A 58 -28.48 25.81 -6.37
CA GLY A 58 -28.21 27.02 -5.59
C GLY A 58 -26.74 27.23 -5.19
N GLU A 59 -25.78 26.60 -5.88
CA GLU A 59 -24.36 26.89 -5.72
C GLU A 59 -23.74 27.38 -7.03
N LEU A 60 -22.89 28.40 -6.95
CA LEU A 60 -22.07 28.85 -8.07
C LEU A 60 -20.92 27.86 -8.30
N ARG A 61 -20.94 27.17 -9.43
CA ARG A 61 -19.92 26.22 -9.86
C ARG A 61 -19.25 26.70 -11.14
N PHE A 62 -17.97 26.39 -11.27
CA PHE A 62 -17.18 26.72 -12.46
C PHE A 62 -16.93 25.46 -13.26
N ARG A 63 -17.28 25.46 -14.53
CA ARG A 63 -17.07 24.37 -15.46
C ARG A 63 -16.03 24.76 -16.49
N ASP A 64 -15.08 23.87 -16.72
CA ASP A 64 -14.16 23.98 -17.83
C ASP A 64 -14.89 23.50 -19.11
N PRO A 65 -15.08 24.37 -20.11
CA PRO A 65 -15.78 24.01 -21.35
C PRO A 65 -14.98 23.03 -22.23
N GLN A 66 -13.65 22.94 -22.06
CA GLN A 66 -12.80 22.06 -22.86
C GLN A 66 -12.92 20.61 -22.39
N THR A 67 -12.92 20.40 -21.07
CA THR A 67 -13.03 19.06 -20.46
C THR A 67 -14.48 18.69 -20.15
N GLY A 68 -15.36 19.69 -20.01
CA GLY A 68 -16.73 19.53 -19.56
C GLY A 68 -16.85 19.27 -18.06
N GLU A 69 -15.75 19.32 -17.30
CA GLU A 69 -15.71 19.02 -15.88
C GLU A 69 -15.90 20.28 -15.02
N PHE A 70 -16.47 20.10 -13.83
CA PHE A 70 -16.53 21.16 -12.83
C PHE A 70 -15.21 21.23 -12.06
N LEU A 71 -14.72 22.45 -11.84
CA LEU A 71 -13.64 22.68 -10.91
C LEU A 71 -14.03 22.18 -9.53
N LYS A 72 -13.07 21.54 -8.87
CA LYS A 72 -13.23 21.06 -7.51
C LYS A 72 -13.42 22.24 -6.56
N THR A 73 -14.34 22.10 -5.62
CA THR A 73 -14.39 23.00 -4.48
C THR A 73 -13.13 22.83 -3.63
N TYR A 74 -12.84 23.83 -2.80
CA TYR A 74 -11.78 23.73 -1.81
C TYR A 74 -11.91 22.46 -0.96
N LYS A 75 -13.14 22.13 -0.53
CA LYS A 75 -13.43 20.93 0.27
C LYS A 75 -13.14 19.65 -0.49
N GLU A 76 -13.57 19.55 -1.75
CA GLU A 76 -13.31 18.38 -2.62
C GLU A 76 -11.80 18.21 -2.87
N SER A 77 -11.07 19.31 -3.10
CA SER A 77 -9.62 19.29 -3.25
C SER A 77 -8.91 18.82 -1.98
N GLU A 78 -9.31 19.32 -0.82
CA GLU A 78 -8.75 18.90 0.47
C GLU A 78 -9.02 17.43 0.78
N GLN A 79 -10.24 16.95 0.50
CA GLN A 79 -10.58 15.54 0.65
C GLN A 79 -9.73 14.65 -0.26
N ALA A 80 -9.53 15.05 -1.51
CA ALA A 80 -8.67 14.32 -2.44
C ALA A 80 -7.22 14.26 -1.95
N ARG A 81 -6.69 15.39 -1.45
CA ARG A 81 -5.33 15.47 -0.88
C ARG A 81 -5.16 14.56 0.34
N LEU A 82 -6.15 14.54 1.24
CA LEU A 82 -6.14 13.68 2.41
C LEU A 82 -6.20 12.19 2.03
N ALA A 83 -7.06 11.82 1.08
CA ALA A 83 -7.16 10.45 0.59
C ALA A 83 -5.85 9.97 -0.04
N GLU A 84 -5.19 10.83 -0.83
CA GLU A 84 -3.89 10.53 -1.43
C GLU A 84 -2.79 10.35 -0.36
N GLN A 85 -2.78 11.20 0.67
CA GLN A 85 -1.85 11.07 1.78
C GLN A 85 -2.07 9.76 2.56
N GLN A 86 -3.32 9.38 2.81
CA GLN A 86 -3.66 8.11 3.45
C GLN A 86 -3.23 6.91 2.61
N ALA A 87 -3.46 6.95 1.29
CA ALA A 87 -3.02 5.90 0.38
C ALA A 87 -1.49 5.72 0.40
N ARG A 88 -0.73 6.82 0.37
CA ARG A 88 0.74 6.77 0.50
C ARG A 88 1.21 6.17 1.82
N LEU A 89 0.57 6.54 2.92
CA LEU A 89 0.90 5.98 4.24
C LEU A 89 0.61 4.47 4.30
N ALA A 90 -0.53 4.04 3.76
CA ALA A 90 -0.88 2.62 3.69
C ALA A 90 0.11 1.82 2.83
N GLU A 91 0.54 2.38 1.70
CA GLU A 91 1.55 1.75 0.85
C GLU A 91 2.90 1.62 1.57
N GLN A 92 3.33 2.66 2.28
CA GLN A 92 4.57 2.62 3.07
C GLN A 92 4.51 1.56 4.18
N GLN A 93 3.38 1.47 4.88
CA GLN A 93 3.16 0.44 5.90
C GLN A 93 3.19 -0.97 5.31
N ALA A 94 2.56 -1.18 4.15
CA ALA A 94 2.58 -2.47 3.46
C ALA A 94 4.01 -2.87 3.03
N ARG A 95 4.82 -1.91 2.54
CA ARG A 95 6.22 -2.16 2.19
C ARG A 95 7.05 -2.58 3.40
N LEU A 96 6.90 -1.88 4.52
CA LEU A 96 7.60 -2.23 5.77
C LEU A 96 7.18 -3.61 6.29
N ALA A 97 5.89 -3.93 6.23
CA ALA A 97 5.40 -5.25 6.65
C ALA A 97 5.95 -6.38 5.76
N ALA A 98 6.04 -6.16 4.45
CA ALA A 98 6.62 -7.12 3.51
C ALA A 98 8.12 -7.33 3.75
N GLU A 99 8.86 -6.26 4.04
CA GLU A 99 10.28 -6.33 4.38
C GLU A 99 10.51 -7.12 5.67
N SER A 100 9.74 -6.83 6.73
CA SER A 100 9.80 -7.59 7.98
C SER A 100 9.51 -9.09 7.75
N ALA A 101 8.44 -9.41 7.02
CA ALA A 101 8.08 -10.80 6.72
C ALA A 101 9.18 -11.52 5.91
N PHE A 102 9.85 -10.82 5.00
CA PHE A 102 11.00 -11.37 4.28
C PHE A 102 12.16 -11.67 5.22
N THR A 103 12.51 -10.75 6.12
CA THR A 103 13.60 -10.96 7.09
C THR A 103 13.31 -12.11 8.06
N GLU A 104 12.07 -12.23 8.53
CA GLU A 104 11.63 -13.36 9.37
C GLU A 104 11.75 -14.69 8.62
N SER A 105 11.39 -14.73 7.33
CA SER A 105 11.53 -15.94 6.51
C SER A 105 13.00 -16.36 6.35
N GLU A 106 13.89 -15.41 6.10
CA GLU A 106 15.33 -15.68 5.99
C GLU A 106 15.92 -16.19 7.31
N GLN A 107 15.51 -15.59 8.44
CA GLN A 107 15.91 -16.08 9.77
C GLN A 107 15.41 -17.49 10.04
N ALA A 108 14.17 -17.80 9.67
CA ALA A 108 13.62 -19.14 9.83
C ALA A 108 14.40 -20.18 8.99
N ARG A 109 14.77 -19.85 7.75
CA ARG A 109 15.59 -20.72 6.89
C ARG A 109 16.96 -20.98 7.48
N LEU A 110 17.62 -19.94 8.01
CA LEU A 110 18.91 -20.07 8.67
C LEU A 110 18.82 -20.95 9.92
N ALA A 111 17.80 -20.75 10.74
CA ALA A 111 17.56 -21.56 11.93
C ALA A 111 17.33 -23.04 11.58
N GLU A 112 16.55 -23.31 10.51
CA GLU A 112 16.34 -24.67 10.03
C GLU A 112 17.64 -25.32 9.54
N GLN A 113 18.47 -24.59 8.79
CA GLN A 113 19.76 -25.08 8.33
C GLN A 113 20.69 -25.40 9.50
N GLN A 114 20.75 -24.54 10.52
CA GLN A 114 21.54 -24.77 11.72
C GLN A 114 21.04 -26.01 12.49
N ALA A 115 19.73 -26.19 12.61
CA ALA A 115 19.14 -27.36 13.26
C ALA A 115 19.50 -28.66 12.52
N ARG A 116 19.48 -28.65 11.18
CA ARG A 116 19.89 -29.80 10.35
C ARG A 116 21.36 -30.15 10.56
N LEU A 117 22.25 -29.16 10.56
CA LEU A 117 23.67 -29.37 10.81
C LEU A 117 23.93 -29.89 12.23
N ALA A 118 23.26 -29.35 13.23
CA ALA A 118 23.38 -29.81 14.62
C ALA A 118 22.90 -31.28 14.77
N ALA A 119 21.80 -31.64 14.10
CA ALA A 119 21.29 -33.01 14.10
C ALA A 119 22.27 -33.99 13.43
N GLU A 120 22.89 -33.59 12.30
CA GLU A 120 23.92 -34.39 11.63
C GLU A 120 25.17 -34.58 12.51
N GLN A 121 25.65 -33.51 13.15
CA GLN A 121 26.77 -33.58 14.08
C GLN A 121 26.45 -34.48 15.27
N ALA A 122 25.26 -34.37 15.85
CA ALA A 122 24.82 -35.22 16.95
C ALA A 122 24.78 -36.70 16.54
N ARG A 123 24.32 -36.99 15.31
CA ARG A 123 24.31 -38.34 14.76
C ARG A 123 25.72 -38.90 14.61
N LEU A 124 26.64 -38.15 14.01
CA LEU A 124 28.03 -38.58 13.83
C LEU A 124 28.73 -38.78 15.19
N ALA A 125 28.47 -37.90 16.15
CA ALA A 125 28.98 -38.04 17.51
C ALA A 125 28.47 -39.33 18.18
N ALA A 126 27.17 -39.64 18.05
CA ALA A 126 26.59 -40.88 18.57
C ALA A 126 27.20 -42.12 17.90
N GLU A 127 27.34 -42.12 16.57
CA GLU A 127 27.98 -43.21 15.83
C GLU A 127 29.44 -43.43 16.29
N SER A 128 30.21 -42.35 16.46
CA SER A 128 31.59 -42.43 16.94
C SER A 128 31.69 -42.95 18.38
N ALA A 129 30.77 -42.56 19.26
CA ALA A 129 30.71 -43.03 20.64
C ALA A 129 30.39 -44.54 20.71
N LEU A 130 29.46 -45.03 19.88
CA LEU A 130 29.15 -46.46 19.79
C LEU A 130 30.35 -47.27 19.29
N SER A 131 31.04 -46.79 18.25
CA SER A 131 32.27 -47.42 17.73
C SER A 131 33.37 -47.48 18.79
N ALA A 132 33.57 -46.40 19.56
CA ALA A 132 34.56 -46.36 20.64
C ALA A 132 34.24 -47.37 21.76
N ILE A 133 32.95 -47.47 22.15
CA ILE A 133 32.50 -48.46 23.13
C ILE A 133 32.74 -49.88 22.60
N ALA A 134 32.33 -50.19 21.37
CA ALA A 134 32.54 -51.50 20.76
C ALA A 134 34.03 -51.88 20.74
N THR A 135 34.90 -50.93 20.38
CA THR A 135 36.36 -51.12 20.36
C THR A 135 36.91 -51.41 21.76
N GLN A 136 36.44 -50.67 22.77
CA GLN A 136 36.85 -50.86 24.16
C GLN A 136 36.44 -52.23 24.71
N LEU A 137 35.26 -52.73 24.33
CA LEU A 137 34.77 -54.06 24.70
C LEU A 137 35.57 -55.17 24.02
N LEU A 138 35.95 -54.98 22.77
CA LEU A 138 36.84 -55.92 22.08
C LEU A 138 38.21 -55.99 22.76
N ASN A 139 38.75 -54.83 23.15
CA ASN A 139 40.01 -54.73 23.89
C ASN A 139 39.95 -55.33 25.32
N SER A 140 38.77 -55.47 25.91
CA SER A 140 38.58 -56.14 27.21
C SER A 140 38.46 -57.67 27.08
N GLY A 141 38.54 -58.22 25.87
CA GLY A 141 38.53 -59.64 25.59
C GLY A 141 37.16 -60.23 25.23
N MET A 142 36.13 -59.40 25.02
CA MET A 142 34.85 -59.87 24.47
C MET A 142 34.95 -60.13 22.97
N ASN A 143 34.23 -61.17 22.51
CA ASN A 143 34.11 -61.47 21.08
C ASN A 143 32.92 -60.70 20.44
N LEU A 144 32.85 -60.72 19.10
CA LEU A 144 31.81 -60.01 18.32
C LEU A 144 30.37 -60.40 18.71
N GLU A 145 30.10 -61.68 18.98
CA GLU A 145 28.76 -62.16 19.39
C GLU A 145 28.33 -61.60 20.74
N GLN A 146 29.26 -61.57 21.70
CA GLN A 146 29.01 -61.03 23.04
C GLN A 146 28.76 -59.51 23.00
N ILE A 147 29.50 -58.77 22.17
CA ILE A 147 29.32 -57.32 22.00
C ILE A 147 27.97 -57.04 21.32
N ALA A 148 27.65 -57.75 20.24
CA ALA A 148 26.37 -57.62 19.54
C ALA A 148 25.19 -57.86 20.48
N GLN A 149 25.27 -58.93 21.28
CA GLN A 149 24.24 -59.25 22.27
C GLN A 149 24.13 -58.20 23.38
N MET A 150 25.25 -57.64 23.85
CA MET A 150 25.24 -56.63 24.91
C MET A 150 24.76 -55.26 24.44
N MET A 151 25.09 -54.85 23.22
CA MET A 151 24.64 -53.59 22.62
C MET A 151 23.26 -53.71 21.96
N ASN A 152 22.66 -54.90 21.97
CA ASN A 152 21.39 -55.23 21.29
C ASN A 152 21.42 -54.85 19.80
N LEU A 153 22.52 -55.19 19.13
CA LEU A 153 22.77 -54.99 17.71
C LEU A 153 22.96 -56.35 17.04
N SER A 154 22.82 -56.39 15.72
CA SER A 154 23.25 -57.54 14.94
C SER A 154 24.78 -57.64 14.87
N ILE A 155 25.30 -58.84 14.60
CA ILE A 155 26.74 -59.07 14.39
C ILE A 155 27.23 -58.21 13.21
N ASP A 156 26.45 -58.12 12.13
CA ASP A 156 26.77 -57.27 10.96
C ASP A 156 26.85 -55.79 11.33
N GLU A 157 25.93 -55.27 12.15
CA GLU A 157 25.96 -53.88 12.62
C GLU A 157 27.17 -53.61 13.53
N THR A 158 27.51 -54.56 14.39
CA THR A 158 28.67 -54.49 15.28
C THR A 158 29.97 -54.53 14.48
N GLN A 159 30.03 -55.34 13.42
CA GLN A 159 31.16 -55.41 12.51
C GLN A 159 31.32 -54.11 11.70
N ARG A 160 30.22 -53.51 11.21
CA ARG A 160 30.24 -52.19 10.55
C ARG A 160 30.70 -51.05 11.47
N LEU A 161 30.41 -51.12 12.77
CA LEU A 161 30.85 -50.12 13.75
C LEU A 161 32.37 -50.16 14.01
N LEU A 162 33.01 -51.30 13.81
CA LEU A 162 34.43 -51.52 14.10
C LEU A 162 35.36 -51.30 12.90
N GLY A 163 34.80 -51.13 11.69
CA GLY A 163 35.54 -50.98 10.43
C GLY A 163 35.59 -52.26 9.63
#